data_AF-A0A1Q3MHN1-F1
#
_entry.id   AF-A0A1Q3MHN1-F1
#
_cell.length_a   1.000
_cell.length_b   1.000
_cell.length_c   1.000
_cell.angle_alpha   90.00
_cell.angle_beta   90.00
_cell.angle_gamma   90.00
#
_symmetry.space_group_name_H-M   'P 1'
#
loop_
_entity.id
_entity.type
_entity.pdbx_description
1 polymer ?
#
loop_
_entity_poly.entity_id
_entity_poly.type
_entity_poly.pdbx_seq_one_letter_code
_entity_poly.pdbx_strand_id
1 'polypeptide(L)'
;MGQYVRLCMRGLFLVACVFVLGSAQADEIKIQNLRPSRLLSMLVDGKPMSSGNKLTETHGPVTIFDIPLKSVKADDIHSTLIVEGIPESIKALRDVVALFDVQPRTIKAEFQLVVPLEKYDSKSSAVLRNNSTWKLDDSTARIKVAVTPRLNEDGTITVFIKADGDGESYSMVVRLKQGQETEIALDGLNEKIVREVPIGKEKNPSLPYLKLRVSADDLVVKN
;
A
#
# COMPACT_ATOMS: atom_id res chain seq x y z
N MET A 1 -58.08 40.28 -47.76
CA MET A 1 -58.01 39.22 -46.73
C MET A 1 -56.65 38.55 -46.85
N GLY A 2 -55.72 38.86 -45.96
CA GLY A 2 -54.39 38.26 -45.98
C GLY A 2 -53.46 38.97 -45.02
N GLN A 3 -53.33 38.44 -43.80
CA GLN A 3 -52.22 38.72 -42.87
C GLN A 3 -52.31 37.82 -41.62
N TYR A 4 -52.41 36.50 -41.84
CA TYR A 4 -52.23 35.46 -40.81
C TYR A 4 -50.90 34.73 -41.02
N VAL A 5 -49.74 35.42 -41.03
CA VAL A 5 -48.43 34.71 -41.14
C VAL A 5 -47.30 35.40 -40.36
N ARG A 6 -47.59 36.18 -39.31
CA ARG A 6 -46.52 36.83 -38.53
C ARG A 6 -46.74 36.75 -37.03
N LEU A 7 -46.90 35.56 -36.47
CA LEU A 7 -46.78 35.43 -35.00
C LEU A 7 -46.35 34.04 -34.48
N CYS A 8 -45.72 33.19 -35.31
CA CYS A 8 -45.18 31.89 -34.88
C CYS A 8 -43.63 31.84 -34.77
N MET A 9 -42.93 32.97 -34.81
CA MET A 9 -41.46 33.05 -34.73
C MET A 9 -40.94 33.67 -33.42
N ARG A 10 -41.61 33.41 -32.29
CA ARG A 10 -41.05 33.72 -30.95
C ARG A 10 -41.00 32.50 -30.01
N GLY A 11 -41.50 31.36 -30.46
CA GLY A 11 -41.54 30.12 -29.69
C GLY A 11 -40.32 29.19 -29.81
N LEU A 12 -39.29 29.53 -30.60
CA LEU A 12 -38.20 28.57 -30.89
C LEU A 12 -36.81 28.96 -30.39
N PHE A 13 -36.60 30.18 -29.89
CA PHE A 13 -35.25 30.65 -29.52
C PHE A 13 -34.93 30.55 -28.02
N LEU A 14 -35.91 30.20 -27.18
CA LEU A 14 -35.76 30.15 -25.71
C LEU A 14 -35.78 28.74 -25.11
N VAL A 15 -35.78 27.70 -25.96
CA VAL A 15 -35.56 26.29 -25.54
C VAL A 15 -34.12 25.84 -25.80
N ALA A 16 -33.26 26.72 -26.32
CA ALA A 16 -31.83 26.47 -26.52
C ALA A 16 -30.96 26.73 -25.27
N CYS A 17 -31.56 26.98 -24.09
CA CYS A 17 -30.84 27.41 -22.88
C CYS A 17 -30.92 26.49 -21.66
N VAL A 18 -31.52 25.29 -21.71
CA VAL A 18 -31.49 24.36 -20.55
C VAL A 18 -31.28 22.90 -20.97
N PHE A 19 -30.42 22.67 -21.94
CA PHE A 19 -29.67 21.41 -21.97
C PHE A 19 -28.20 21.76 -21.75
N VAL A 20 -27.90 22.21 -20.52
CA VAL A 20 -26.62 21.88 -19.88
C VAL A 20 -26.70 20.38 -19.57
N LEU A 21 -26.73 19.55 -20.63
CA LEU A 21 -26.31 18.18 -20.52
C LEU A 21 -24.87 18.30 -20.08
N GLY A 22 -24.55 17.80 -18.89
CA GLY A 22 -23.17 17.60 -18.46
C GLY A 22 -22.49 16.74 -19.51
N SER A 23 -21.92 17.39 -20.52
CA SER A 23 -21.21 16.76 -21.61
C SER A 23 -20.08 15.99 -20.96
N ALA A 24 -20.05 14.68 -21.17
CA ALA A 24 -18.96 13.85 -20.72
C ALA A 24 -17.65 14.49 -21.20
N GLN A 25 -16.83 14.90 -20.24
CA GLN A 25 -15.53 15.48 -20.48
C GLN A 25 -14.49 14.37 -20.37
N ALA A 26 -13.47 14.42 -21.24
CA ALA A 26 -12.26 13.66 -21.06
C ALA A 26 -11.27 14.49 -20.25
N ASP A 27 -10.67 13.90 -19.21
CA ASP A 27 -9.67 14.52 -18.37
C ASP A 27 -8.57 13.52 -18.00
N GLU A 28 -7.40 14.04 -17.65
CA GLU A 28 -6.23 13.23 -17.29
C GLU A 28 -5.91 13.42 -15.81
N ILE A 29 -5.84 12.31 -15.08
CA ILE A 29 -5.42 12.29 -13.68
C ILE A 29 -3.98 11.76 -13.63
N LYS A 30 -3.04 12.61 -13.19
CA LYS A 30 -1.63 12.24 -13.07
C LYS A 30 -1.39 11.36 -11.84
N ILE A 31 -0.66 10.26 -12.05
CA ILE A 31 -0.27 9.30 -11.01
C ILE A 31 1.24 9.44 -10.75
N GLN A 32 1.65 9.40 -9.49
CA GLN A 32 3.02 9.68 -9.05
C GLN A 32 3.71 8.47 -8.45
N ASN A 33 3.01 7.68 -7.63
CA ASN A 33 3.63 6.69 -6.75
C ASN A 33 3.34 5.24 -7.16
N LEU A 34 2.21 5.01 -7.84
CA LEU A 34 1.79 3.69 -8.33
C LEU A 34 1.83 3.61 -9.86
N ARG A 35 1.83 2.38 -10.39
CA ARG A 35 1.54 2.17 -11.82
C ARG A 35 0.04 2.38 -12.07
N PRO A 36 -0.35 3.22 -13.05
CA PRO A 36 -1.76 3.47 -13.37
C PRO A 36 -2.61 2.21 -13.53
N SER A 37 -2.12 1.18 -14.23
CA SER A 37 -2.83 -0.09 -14.43
C SER A 37 -3.10 -0.83 -13.12
N ARG A 38 -2.12 -0.84 -12.22
CA ARG A 38 -2.25 -1.44 -10.89
C ARG A 38 -3.23 -0.65 -10.03
N LEU A 39 -3.12 0.67 -10.01
CA LEU A 39 -4.04 1.52 -9.29
C LEU A 39 -5.48 1.31 -9.78
N LEU A 40 -5.70 1.35 -11.09
CA LEU A 40 -7.01 1.14 -11.69
C LEU A 40 -7.60 -0.24 -11.32
N SER A 41 -6.79 -1.31 -11.34
CA SER A 41 -7.25 -2.63 -10.89
C SER A 41 -7.66 -2.66 -9.42
N MET A 42 -6.97 -1.91 -8.55
CA MET A 42 -7.34 -1.82 -7.13
C MET A 42 -8.65 -1.06 -6.94
N LEU A 43 -8.89 -0.02 -7.75
CA LEU A 43 -10.11 0.79 -7.68
C LEU A 43 -11.34 0.07 -8.25
N VAL A 44 -11.16 -0.76 -9.29
CA VAL A 44 -12.27 -1.46 -9.97
C VAL A 44 -12.54 -2.84 -9.35
N ASP A 45 -11.50 -3.67 -9.18
CA ASP A 45 -11.66 -5.08 -8.77
C ASP A 45 -11.46 -5.30 -7.26
N GLY A 46 -11.01 -4.27 -6.52
CA GLY A 46 -10.64 -4.38 -5.11
C GLY A 46 -9.44 -5.29 -4.85
N LYS A 47 -8.75 -5.76 -5.91
CA LYS A 47 -7.59 -6.66 -5.84
C LYS A 47 -6.45 -6.10 -6.70
N PRO A 48 -5.20 -6.06 -6.18
CA PRO A 48 -4.07 -5.65 -7.00
C PRO A 48 -3.84 -6.71 -8.09
N MET A 49 -3.84 -6.32 -9.37
CA MET A 49 -3.47 -7.25 -10.45
C MET A 49 -2.04 -7.77 -10.24
N SER A 50 -1.91 -9.10 -10.30
CA SER A 50 -0.63 -9.79 -10.37
C SER A 50 -0.02 -9.54 -11.74
N SER A 51 0.97 -8.65 -11.80
CA SER A 51 2.02 -8.54 -12.83
C SER A 51 1.70 -9.28 -14.14
N GLY A 52 0.91 -8.66 -15.00
CA GLY A 52 0.69 -9.09 -16.36
C GLY A 52 0.32 -7.89 -17.21
N ASN A 53 1.02 -7.69 -18.33
CA ASN A 53 0.81 -6.61 -19.30
C ASN A 53 -0.55 -6.73 -20.01
N LYS A 54 -1.66 -6.63 -19.27
CA LYS A 54 -2.95 -6.33 -19.86
C LYS A 54 -3.28 -4.90 -19.47
N LEU A 55 -3.28 -4.04 -20.49
CA LEU A 55 -3.95 -2.75 -20.42
C LEU A 55 -5.36 -3.02 -19.90
N THR A 56 -5.64 -2.57 -18.68
CA THR A 56 -7.00 -2.57 -18.12
C THR A 56 -7.76 -1.43 -18.77
N GLU A 57 -8.17 -1.65 -20.02
CA GLU A 57 -9.15 -0.78 -20.67
C GLU A 57 -10.53 -1.28 -20.24
N THR A 58 -11.23 -0.49 -19.43
CA THR A 58 -12.66 -0.71 -19.21
C THR A 58 -13.42 0.07 -20.27
N HIS A 59 -13.82 -0.63 -21.32
CA HIS A 59 -14.68 -0.07 -22.35
C HIS A 59 -16.15 -0.16 -21.89
N GLY A 60 -16.76 1.00 -21.65
CA GLY A 60 -18.16 1.11 -21.21
C GLY A 60 -18.28 1.80 -19.85
N PRO A 61 -19.53 2.08 -19.41
CA PRO A 61 -19.76 2.75 -18.14
C PRO A 61 -19.18 1.94 -16.97
N VAL A 62 -18.41 2.62 -16.12
CA VAL A 62 -17.73 2.04 -14.95
C VAL A 62 -18.23 2.77 -13.72
N THR A 63 -18.39 2.05 -12.62
CA THR A 63 -18.63 2.65 -11.31
C THR A 63 -17.48 2.29 -10.38
N ILE A 64 -16.80 3.30 -9.85
CA ILE A 64 -15.69 3.15 -8.88
C ILE A 64 -16.15 3.82 -7.58
N PHE A 65 -16.31 3.08 -6.49
CA PHE A 65 -16.83 3.62 -5.21
C PHE A 65 -18.09 4.49 -5.37
N ASP A 66 -19.08 3.97 -6.11
CA ASP A 66 -20.33 4.69 -6.43
C ASP A 66 -20.17 5.96 -7.29
N ILE A 67 -18.98 6.19 -7.86
CA ILE A 67 -18.70 7.28 -8.80
C ILE A 67 -18.98 6.78 -10.23
N PRO A 68 -20.04 7.26 -10.91
CA PRO A 68 -20.35 6.85 -12.27
C PRO A 68 -19.42 7.56 -13.25
N LEU A 69 -18.75 6.77 -14.09
CA LEU A 69 -17.85 7.20 -15.15
C LEU A 69 -18.29 6.58 -16.47
N LYS A 70 -18.04 7.29 -17.57
CA LYS A 70 -18.31 6.79 -18.93
C LYS A 70 -17.21 5.83 -19.38
N SER A 71 -15.95 6.12 -19.06
CA SER A 71 -14.82 5.22 -19.26
C SER A 71 -13.64 5.62 -18.38
N VAL A 72 -12.73 4.68 -18.14
CA VAL A 72 -11.45 4.94 -17.49
C VAL A 72 -10.39 4.01 -18.08
N LYS A 73 -9.23 4.57 -18.39
CA LYS A 73 -8.11 3.87 -19.00
C LYS A 73 -6.81 4.21 -18.31
N ALA A 74 -6.00 3.20 -18.04
CA ALA A 74 -4.65 3.38 -17.54
C ALA A 74 -3.66 3.58 -18.69
N ASP A 75 -2.88 4.66 -18.63
CA ASP A 75 -1.72 4.90 -19.48
C ASP A 75 -0.44 4.80 -18.63
N ASP A 76 0.13 3.61 -18.61
CA ASP A 76 1.36 3.32 -17.87
C ASP A 76 2.60 4.04 -18.46
N ILE A 77 2.57 4.45 -19.75
CA ILE A 77 3.69 5.12 -20.41
C ILE A 77 3.78 6.57 -19.91
N HIS A 78 2.64 7.26 -19.86
CA HIS A 78 2.57 8.66 -19.43
C HIS A 78 2.30 8.83 -17.93
N SER A 79 2.11 7.73 -17.20
CA SER A 79 1.78 7.73 -15.77
C SER A 79 0.48 8.49 -15.46
N THR A 80 -0.56 8.25 -16.26
CA THR A 80 -1.87 8.92 -16.13
C THR A 80 -3.03 7.93 -16.17
N LEU A 81 -4.15 8.33 -15.58
CA LEU A 81 -5.46 7.76 -15.86
C LEU A 81 -6.21 8.72 -16.80
N ILE A 82 -6.65 8.20 -17.94
CA ILE A 82 -7.51 8.92 -18.89
C ILE A 82 -8.95 8.57 -18.51
N VAL A 83 -9.75 9.58 -18.17
CA VAL A 83 -11.08 9.40 -17.59
C VAL A 83 -12.10 10.17 -18.41
N GLU A 84 -13.23 9.54 -18.71
CA GLU A 84 -14.39 10.22 -19.29
C GLU A 84 -15.58 10.18 -18.34
N GLY A 85 -16.22 11.32 -18.10
CA GLY A 85 -17.38 11.41 -17.23
C GLY A 85 -17.89 12.84 -17.05
N ILE A 86 -18.87 13.01 -16.17
CA ILE A 86 -19.28 14.36 -15.75
C ILE A 86 -18.17 14.98 -14.87
N PRO A 87 -17.97 16.32 -14.90
CA PRO A 87 -16.88 16.98 -14.17
C PRO A 87 -16.85 16.65 -12.66
N GLU A 88 -18.01 16.52 -12.03
CA GLU A 88 -18.13 16.19 -10.62
C GLU A 88 -17.62 14.77 -10.31
N SER A 89 -17.92 13.79 -11.17
CA SER A 89 -17.43 12.42 -11.03
C SER A 89 -15.92 12.35 -11.22
N ILE A 90 -15.37 13.08 -12.19
CA ILE A 90 -13.92 13.12 -12.43
C ILE A 90 -13.20 13.73 -11.22
N LYS A 91 -13.76 14.80 -10.64
CA LYS A 91 -13.23 15.41 -9.41
C LYS A 91 -13.26 14.42 -8.25
N ALA A 92 -14.39 13.75 -8.02
CA ALA A 92 -14.49 12.75 -6.96
C ALA A 92 -13.50 11.60 -7.16
N LEU A 93 -13.30 11.12 -8.40
CA LEU A 93 -12.32 10.09 -8.69
C LEU A 93 -10.89 10.60 -8.40
N ARG A 94 -10.57 11.85 -8.71
CA ARG A 94 -9.27 12.45 -8.40
C ARG A 94 -8.99 12.46 -6.90
N ASP A 95 -10.00 12.80 -6.10
CA ASP A 95 -9.89 12.77 -4.64
C ASP A 95 -9.66 11.34 -4.12
N VAL A 96 -10.37 10.35 -4.68
CA VAL A 96 -10.13 8.93 -4.36
C VAL A 96 -8.74 8.48 -4.78
N VAL A 97 -8.30 8.79 -6.00
CA VAL A 97 -6.97 8.45 -6.52
C VAL A 97 -5.88 8.97 -5.59
N ALA A 98 -6.01 10.20 -5.07
CA ALA A 98 -5.05 10.78 -4.14
C ALA A 98 -4.91 9.99 -2.82
N LEU A 99 -5.95 9.27 -2.38
CA LEU A 99 -5.90 8.42 -1.18
C LEU A 99 -5.12 7.12 -1.42
N PHE A 100 -5.08 6.63 -2.66
CA PHE A 100 -4.42 5.38 -3.02
C PHE A 100 -3.02 5.59 -3.61
N ASP A 101 -2.82 6.67 -4.36
CA ASP A 101 -1.54 7.04 -4.99
C ASP A 101 -0.58 7.71 -3.99
N VAL A 102 -0.39 7.06 -2.85
CA VAL A 102 0.50 7.51 -1.77
C VAL A 102 1.89 6.90 -1.92
N GLN A 103 2.93 7.68 -1.56
CA GLN A 103 4.30 7.18 -1.56
C GLN A 103 4.38 5.94 -0.63
N PRO A 104 4.95 4.81 -1.10
CA PRO A 104 5.12 3.64 -0.25
C PRO A 104 6.02 4.00 0.93
N ARG A 105 5.48 3.95 2.15
CA ARG A 105 6.28 4.13 3.36
C ARG A 105 7.28 2.97 3.47
N THR A 106 8.55 3.30 3.70
CA THR A 106 9.63 2.32 3.85
C THR A 106 10.16 2.29 5.27
N ILE A 107 10.59 1.11 5.69
CA ILE A 107 11.13 0.82 7.01
C ILE A 107 12.50 0.22 6.79
N LYS A 108 13.54 0.89 7.28
CA LYS A 108 14.88 0.31 7.36
C LYS A 108 14.91 -0.62 8.57
N ALA A 109 15.26 -1.88 8.34
CA ALA A 109 15.41 -2.89 9.37
C ALA A 109 16.85 -3.40 9.36
N GLU A 110 17.45 -3.48 10.55
CA GLU A 110 18.77 -4.06 10.77
C GLU A 110 18.58 -5.30 11.67
N PHE A 111 19.11 -6.42 11.20
CA PHE A 111 18.99 -7.73 11.83
C PHE A 111 20.38 -8.23 12.21
N GLN A 112 20.52 -8.74 13.43
CA GLN A 112 21.71 -9.44 13.88
C GLN A 112 21.33 -10.78 14.47
N LEU A 113 21.73 -11.88 13.81
CA LEU A 113 21.57 -13.23 14.33
C LEU A 113 22.86 -13.64 15.05
N VAL A 114 22.74 -14.02 16.32
CA VAL A 114 23.87 -14.49 17.11
C VAL A 114 23.58 -15.89 17.62
N VAL A 115 24.48 -16.84 17.35
CA VAL A 115 24.47 -18.21 17.90
C VAL A 115 25.72 -18.39 18.75
N PRO A 116 25.64 -18.15 20.08
CA PRO A 116 26.81 -18.08 20.95
C PRO A 116 27.64 -19.37 20.98
N LEU A 117 26.99 -20.54 21.01
CA LEU A 117 27.65 -21.85 21.06
C LEU A 117 28.50 -22.13 19.81
N GLU A 118 28.09 -21.60 18.67
CA GLU A 118 28.76 -21.77 17.38
C GLU A 118 29.71 -20.62 17.04
N LYS A 119 29.80 -19.60 17.91
CA LYS A 119 30.53 -18.33 17.66
C LYS A 119 30.10 -17.67 16.34
N TYR A 120 28.83 -17.85 15.96
CA TYR A 120 28.26 -17.29 14.75
C TYR A 120 27.60 -15.94 15.06
N ASP A 121 27.94 -14.93 14.27
CA ASP A 121 27.35 -13.58 14.33
C ASP A 121 27.18 -13.08 12.90
N SER A 122 25.93 -12.87 12.50
CA SER A 122 25.56 -12.42 11.16
C SER A 122 24.74 -11.15 11.25
N LYS A 123 25.15 -10.13 10.50
CA LYS A 123 24.46 -8.84 10.41
C LYS A 123 23.92 -8.64 9.00
N SER A 124 22.68 -8.21 8.92
CA SER A 124 22.04 -7.84 7.65
C SER A 124 21.18 -6.60 7.82
N SER A 125 20.97 -5.87 6.73
CA SER A 125 20.08 -4.71 6.71
C SER A 125 19.22 -4.75 5.46
N ALA A 126 17.96 -4.36 5.59
CA ALA A 126 17.02 -4.30 4.48
C ALA A 126 16.15 -3.05 4.56
N VAL A 127 15.82 -2.47 3.41
CA VAL A 127 14.78 -1.46 3.28
C VAL A 127 13.50 -2.16 2.83
N LEU A 128 12.51 -2.18 3.71
CA LEU A 128 11.27 -2.92 3.54
C LEU A 128 10.13 -1.95 3.28
N ARG A 129 9.28 -2.26 2.29
CA ARG A 129 8.00 -1.56 2.17
C ARG A 129 7.13 -1.92 3.37
N ASN A 130 6.32 -0.97 3.85
CA ASN A 130 5.36 -1.21 4.91
C ASN A 130 4.51 -2.47 4.62
N ASN A 131 4.32 -3.34 5.62
CA ASN A 131 3.64 -4.64 5.52
C ASN A 131 4.28 -5.67 4.56
N SER A 132 5.49 -5.44 4.06
CA SER A 132 6.22 -6.45 3.28
C SER A 132 7.03 -7.37 4.18
N THR A 133 7.26 -8.61 3.74
CA THR A 133 7.97 -9.61 4.54
C THR A 133 9.39 -9.77 4.04
N TRP A 134 10.36 -9.50 4.91
CA TRP A 134 11.74 -9.94 4.74
C TRP A 134 11.89 -11.39 5.17
N LYS A 135 12.73 -12.15 4.47
CA LYS A 135 13.01 -13.55 4.81
C LYS A 135 14.52 -13.80 4.78
N LEU A 136 14.99 -14.56 5.75
CA LEU A 136 16.32 -15.13 5.82
C LEU A 136 16.17 -16.65 5.92
N ASP A 137 16.94 -17.38 5.14
CA ASP A 137 17.12 -18.83 5.27
C ASP A 137 18.62 -19.05 5.48
N ASP A 138 19.00 -19.29 6.74
CA ASP A 138 20.39 -19.48 7.15
C ASP A 138 20.64 -20.97 7.37
N SER A 139 21.28 -21.61 6.40
CA SER A 139 21.56 -23.05 6.42
C SER A 139 22.64 -23.43 7.43
N THR A 140 23.51 -22.49 7.82
CA THR A 140 24.56 -22.74 8.81
C THR A 140 23.96 -22.83 10.20
N ALA A 141 23.11 -21.86 10.55
CA ALA A 141 22.39 -21.86 11.82
C ALA A 141 21.13 -22.76 11.81
N ARG A 142 20.76 -23.34 10.64
CA ARG A 142 19.51 -24.10 10.41
C ARG A 142 18.23 -23.36 10.82
N ILE A 143 18.23 -22.04 10.64
CA ILE A 143 17.13 -21.16 11.05
C ILE A 143 16.59 -20.42 9.82
N LYS A 144 15.26 -20.37 9.72
CA LYS A 144 14.54 -19.49 8.80
C LYS A 144 13.89 -18.39 9.62
N VAL A 145 14.04 -17.15 9.20
CA VAL A 145 13.40 -16.00 9.84
C VAL A 145 12.56 -15.27 8.82
N ALA A 146 11.34 -14.90 9.18
CA ALA A 146 10.50 -13.99 8.42
C ALA A 146 10.11 -12.80 9.30
N VAL A 147 10.33 -11.59 8.80
CA VAL A 147 10.02 -10.36 9.53
C VAL A 147 9.12 -9.47 8.66
N THR A 148 7.97 -9.09 9.21
CA THR A 148 7.00 -8.21 8.57
C THR A 148 6.80 -6.97 9.44
N PRO A 149 7.40 -5.82 9.11
CA PRO A 149 7.14 -4.60 9.85
C PRO A 149 5.88 -3.89 9.33
N ARG A 150 5.14 -3.27 10.25
CA ARG A 150 3.95 -2.46 10.03
C ARG A 150 4.10 -1.14 10.77
N LEU A 151 4.14 -0.03 10.02
CA LEU A 151 4.06 1.30 10.58
C LEU A 151 2.62 1.57 11.06
N ASN A 152 2.50 2.04 12.29
CA ASN A 152 1.23 2.44 12.91
C ASN A 152 1.03 3.96 12.77
N GLU A 153 -0.21 4.41 12.98
CA GLU A 153 -0.57 5.84 12.89
C GLU A 153 0.10 6.70 13.97
N ASP A 154 0.43 6.11 15.13
CA ASP A 154 1.07 6.79 16.27
C ASP A 154 2.61 6.88 16.13
N GLY A 155 3.17 6.59 14.95
CA GLY A 155 4.61 6.63 14.69
C GLY A 155 5.40 5.46 15.27
N THR A 156 4.73 4.46 15.85
CA THR A 156 5.38 3.20 16.26
C THR A 156 5.39 2.18 15.12
N ILE A 157 6.25 1.18 15.22
CA ILE A 157 6.39 0.08 14.25
C ILE A 157 6.04 -1.23 14.96
N THR A 158 4.96 -1.89 14.53
CA THR A 158 4.65 -3.27 14.92
C THR A 158 5.40 -4.22 14.03
N VAL A 159 6.21 -5.10 14.59
CA VAL A 159 6.97 -6.11 13.86
C VAL A 159 6.43 -7.49 14.18
N PHE A 160 6.01 -8.20 13.14
CA PHE A 160 5.67 -9.61 13.20
C PHE A 160 6.89 -10.42 12.82
N ILE A 161 7.27 -11.35 13.68
CA ILE A 161 8.47 -12.17 13.51
C ILE A 161 8.04 -13.61 13.57
N LYS A 162 8.47 -14.39 12.59
CA LYS A 162 8.35 -15.84 12.57
C LYS A 162 9.74 -16.42 12.41
N ALA A 163 10.05 -17.46 13.17
CA ALA A 163 11.29 -18.19 13.02
C ALA A 163 11.00 -19.69 13.01
N ASP A 164 11.64 -20.43 12.12
CA ASP A 164 11.54 -21.89 12.05
C ASP A 164 12.96 -22.46 12.18
N GLY A 165 13.16 -23.44 13.06
CA GLY A 165 14.47 -24.06 13.30
C GLY A 165 14.32 -25.45 13.92
N ASP A 166 15.15 -26.41 13.48
CA ASP A 166 15.20 -27.80 13.97
C ASP A 166 13.83 -28.49 14.18
N GLY A 167 12.88 -28.22 13.28
CA GLY A 167 11.55 -28.85 13.26
C GLY A 167 10.50 -28.14 14.11
N GLU A 168 10.84 -27.02 14.74
CA GLU A 168 9.90 -26.22 15.51
C GLU A 168 9.68 -24.83 14.88
N SER A 169 8.62 -24.15 15.31
CA SER A 169 8.19 -22.84 14.80
C SER A 169 7.88 -21.85 15.92
N TYR A 170 8.35 -20.62 15.78
CA TYR A 170 8.21 -19.52 16.72
C TYR A 170 7.53 -18.33 16.05
N SER A 171 6.66 -17.64 16.78
CA SER A 171 6.03 -16.41 16.30
C SER A 171 5.92 -15.40 17.42
N MET A 172 6.35 -14.17 17.15
CA MET A 172 6.30 -13.05 18.08
C MET A 172 5.76 -11.81 17.38
N VAL A 173 5.13 -10.93 18.17
CA VAL A 173 4.75 -9.58 17.74
C VAL A 173 5.32 -8.60 18.73
N VAL A 174 6.07 -7.61 18.25
CA VAL A 174 6.69 -6.58 19.09
C VAL A 174 6.32 -5.21 18.54
N ARG A 175 6.01 -4.26 19.42
CA ARG A 175 5.78 -2.86 19.04
C ARG A 175 6.99 -2.03 19.48
N LEU A 176 7.59 -1.32 18.54
CA LEU A 176 8.84 -0.57 18.73
C LEU A 176 8.62 0.91 18.41
N LYS A 177 9.27 1.80 19.16
CA LYS A 177 9.43 3.20 18.73
C LYS A 177 10.50 3.28 17.63
N GLN A 178 10.49 4.36 16.86
CA GLN A 178 11.48 4.59 15.81
C GLN A 178 12.90 4.57 16.39
N GLY A 179 13.78 3.77 15.78
CA GLY A 179 15.17 3.61 16.20
C GLY A 179 15.39 2.76 17.44
N GLN A 180 14.32 2.24 18.05
CA GLN A 180 14.40 1.34 19.20
C GLN A 180 14.89 -0.05 18.76
N GLU A 181 15.73 -0.64 19.60
CA GLU A 181 16.27 -1.98 19.44
C GLU A 181 15.50 -2.96 20.35
N THR A 182 15.34 -4.20 19.87
CA THR A 182 14.84 -5.31 20.67
C THR A 182 15.71 -6.54 20.47
N GLU A 183 15.92 -7.30 21.53
CA GLU A 183 16.57 -8.61 21.50
C GLU A 183 15.49 -9.68 21.68
N ILE A 184 15.51 -10.70 20.82
CA ILE A 184 14.54 -11.78 20.83
C ILE A 184 15.32 -13.07 21.01
N ALA A 185 15.25 -13.62 22.22
CA ALA A 185 15.77 -14.96 22.47
C ALA A 185 14.95 -15.96 21.67
N LEU A 186 15.62 -16.81 20.91
CA LEU A 186 15.04 -17.98 20.25
C LEU A 186 15.17 -19.18 21.21
N ASP A 187 14.78 -18.98 22.47
CA ASP A 187 14.72 -20.05 23.47
C ASP A 187 13.60 -21.02 23.08
N GLY A 188 13.80 -22.33 23.33
CA GLY A 188 13.09 -23.47 22.72
C GLY A 188 11.66 -23.17 22.25
N LEU A 189 11.35 -23.53 21.00
CA LEU A 189 10.20 -23.06 20.22
C LEU A 189 8.85 -23.62 20.71
N ASN A 190 8.51 -23.26 21.94
CA ASN A 190 7.25 -23.47 22.61
C ASN A 190 7.02 -22.26 23.50
N GLU A 191 6.47 -21.19 22.94
CA GLU A 191 5.43 -20.38 23.59
C GLU A 191 4.95 -19.30 22.62
N LYS A 192 3.66 -19.31 22.32
CA LYS A 192 2.95 -18.23 21.62
C LYS A 192 2.82 -17.04 22.57
N ILE A 193 3.89 -16.27 22.73
CA ILE A 193 3.91 -15.12 23.63
C ILE A 193 3.48 -13.86 22.87
N VAL A 194 2.23 -13.47 23.04
CA VAL A 194 1.85 -12.05 22.92
C VAL A 194 2.25 -11.39 24.23
N ARG A 195 3.48 -10.86 24.31
CA ARG A 195 3.90 -9.98 25.41
C ARG A 195 4.26 -8.63 24.81
N GLU A 196 3.64 -7.57 25.32
CA GLU A 196 4.36 -6.31 25.45
C GLU A 196 5.58 -6.62 26.31
N VAL A 197 6.76 -6.68 25.70
CA VAL A 197 7.99 -7.05 26.40
C VAL A 197 8.33 -5.93 27.40
N PRO A 198 8.31 -6.17 28.72
CA PRO A 198 9.10 -5.34 29.62
C PRO A 198 10.56 -5.71 29.40
N ILE A 199 11.39 -4.69 29.19
CA ILE A 199 12.85 -4.83 29.11
C ILE A 199 13.34 -5.53 30.38
N GLY A 200 13.96 -6.70 30.25
CA GLY A 200 14.73 -7.34 31.33
C GLY A 200 14.22 -8.69 31.85
N LYS A 201 14.17 -9.71 30.99
CA LYS A 201 14.29 -11.10 31.48
C LYS A 201 15.75 -11.56 31.41
N GLU A 202 16.16 -12.25 32.45
CA GLU A 202 17.52 -12.71 32.72
C GLU A 202 18.08 -13.48 31.52
N LYS A 203 19.23 -13.03 31.00
CA LYS A 203 19.89 -13.60 29.82
C LYS A 203 20.37 -15.00 30.14
N ASN A 204 19.91 -16.00 29.39
CA ASN A 204 20.66 -17.24 29.25
C ASN A 204 21.69 -17.03 28.12
N PRO A 205 23.00 -16.89 28.43
CA PRO A 205 24.03 -16.54 27.44
C PRO A 205 24.31 -17.66 26.42
N SER A 206 23.70 -18.83 26.58
CA SER A 206 23.95 -20.02 25.77
C SER A 206 23.01 -20.16 24.57
N LEU A 207 21.95 -19.35 24.47
CA LEU A 207 20.91 -19.53 23.47
C LEU A 207 21.06 -18.61 22.26
N PRO A 208 20.63 -19.05 21.06
CA PRO A 208 20.57 -18.20 19.89
C PRO A 208 19.56 -17.07 20.12
N TYR A 209 19.89 -15.88 19.61
CA TYR A 209 18.98 -14.74 19.66
C TYR A 209 19.09 -13.89 18.40
N LEU A 210 17.99 -13.23 18.07
CA LEU A 210 17.90 -12.24 17.01
C LEU A 210 17.81 -10.85 17.64
N LYS A 211 18.78 -9.97 17.35
CA LYS A 211 18.60 -8.53 17.60
C LYS A 211 17.97 -7.89 16.38
N LEU A 212 16.96 -7.07 16.64
CA LEU A 212 16.25 -6.31 15.63
C LEU A 212 16.27 -4.84 16.00
N ARG A 213 16.70 -4.01 15.04
CA ARG A 213 16.49 -2.58 15.06
C ARG A 213 15.64 -2.19 13.88
N VAL A 214 14.64 -1.36 14.10
CA VAL A 214 13.82 -0.80 13.02
C VAL A 214 13.78 0.72 13.11
N SER A 215 13.90 1.37 11.96
CA SER A 215 13.68 2.79 11.80
C SER A 215 12.82 3.02 10.57
N ALA A 216 11.74 3.78 10.74
CA ALA A 216 11.03 4.31 9.59
C ALA A 216 11.85 5.47 9.02
N ASP A 217 12.03 5.50 7.71
CA ASP A 217 12.44 6.73 7.05
C ASP A 217 11.15 7.45 6.68
N ASP A 218 10.78 8.42 7.51
CA ASP A 218 9.65 9.29 7.25
C ASP A 218 10.04 10.27 6.13
N LEU A 219 9.84 9.88 4.88
CA LEU A 219 9.56 10.86 3.83
C LEU A 219 8.12 11.33 4.02
N VAL A 220 7.91 12.15 5.05
CA VAL A 220 6.76 13.04 5.11
C VAL A 220 7.00 14.10 4.05
N VAL A 221 6.50 13.86 2.83
CA VAL A 221 6.29 14.96 1.89
C VAL A 221 5.24 15.84 2.54
N LYS A 222 5.70 16.95 3.12
CA LYS A 222 4.82 18.08 3.44
C LYS A 222 4.20 18.53 2.12
N ASN A 223 2.89 18.35 1.98
CA ASN A 223 2.10 19.09 1.01
C ASN A 223 2.00 20.55 1.46
#